data_AF-T0M139-F1
#
_entry.id   AF-T0M139-F1
#
_cell.length_a   1.000
_cell.length_b   1.000
_cell.length_c   1.000
_cell.angle_alpha   90.00
_cell.angle_beta   90.00
_cell.angle_gamma   90.00
#
_symmetry.space_group_name_H-M   'P 1'
#
loop_
_entity.id
_entity.type
_entity.pdbx_description
1 polymer ?
#
loop_
_entity_poly.entity_id
_entity_poly.type
_entity_poly.pdbx_seq_one_letter_code
_entity_poly.pdbx_strand_id
1 'polypeptide(L)'
;MGAFALSTIPDMFSNYEGGIIDTASLGFLQVDQNGNVNPSYIPGKLTGPGGFPVIAEGTPRVYFAGTFTAGKSDIAVENGKLNIRSDGDVLKFVNRVYKIFFSGKQAMKFTKEVRYFTERAVFTLTENGLRLDEIAPGADLDRDILGKMEFRPVVSRELKEILPAVFSGNRMNLKYMITHH
;
A
#
# COMPACT_ATOMS: atom_id res chain seq x y z
N MET A 1 -4.82 -26.57 8.85
CA MET A 1 -5.29 -27.10 7.55
C MET A 1 -4.15 -26.95 6.56
N GLY A 2 -3.80 -28.02 5.85
CA GLY A 2 -2.78 -27.98 4.79
C GLY A 2 -3.32 -27.40 3.49
N ALA A 3 -2.52 -27.47 2.42
CA ALA A 3 -2.95 -27.10 1.08
C ALA A 3 -4.14 -27.98 0.63
N PHE A 4 -5.16 -27.35 0.04
CA PHE A 4 -6.37 -28.04 -0.44
C PHE A 4 -6.18 -28.63 -1.85
N ALA A 5 -5.38 -27.98 -2.69
CA ALA A 5 -5.08 -28.39 -4.05
C ALA A 5 -3.67 -27.95 -4.45
N LEU A 6 -3.13 -28.57 -5.51
CA LEU A 6 -1.86 -28.21 -6.13
C LEU A 6 -2.08 -27.97 -7.62
N SER A 7 -1.50 -26.89 -8.13
CA SER A 7 -1.53 -26.51 -9.53
C SER A 7 -0.10 -26.28 -10.02
N THR A 8 0.14 -26.43 -11.31
CA THR A 8 1.45 -26.12 -11.87
C THR A 8 1.69 -24.60 -11.83
N ILE A 9 2.95 -24.19 -11.74
CA ILE A 9 3.29 -22.75 -11.74
C ILE A 9 2.75 -22.05 -13.00
N PRO A 10 2.90 -22.58 -14.23
CA PRO A 10 2.33 -21.96 -15.43
C PRO A 10 0.81 -21.74 -15.38
N ASP A 11 0.06 -22.72 -14.87
CA ASP A 11 -1.39 -22.61 -14.74
C ASP A 11 -1.77 -21.55 -13.69
N MET A 12 -1.01 -21.46 -12.60
CA MET A 12 -1.21 -20.40 -11.60
C MET A 12 -0.92 -19.00 -12.15
N PHE A 13 0.10 -18.85 -13.01
CA PHE A 13 0.35 -17.57 -13.68
C PHE A 13 -0.75 -17.22 -14.68
N SER A 14 -1.26 -18.19 -15.45
CA SER A 14 -2.42 -18.00 -16.32
C SER A 14 -3.65 -17.54 -15.54
N ASN A 15 -3.86 -18.09 -14.35
CA ASN A 15 -4.94 -17.67 -13.43
C ASN A 15 -4.78 -16.22 -12.96
N TYR A 16 -3.55 -15.82 -12.58
CA TYR A 16 -3.28 -14.44 -12.20
C TYR A 16 -3.51 -13.47 -13.37
N GLU A 17 -2.91 -13.74 -14.53
CA GLU A 17 -3.06 -12.89 -15.73
C GLU A 17 -4.51 -12.83 -16.22
N GLY A 18 -5.22 -13.96 -16.15
CA GLY A 18 -6.62 -14.08 -16.54
C GLY A 18 -7.61 -13.38 -15.60
N GLY A 19 -7.13 -12.77 -14.51
CA GLY A 19 -7.96 -11.99 -13.59
C GLY A 19 -8.89 -12.82 -12.71
N ILE A 20 -8.59 -14.11 -12.48
CA ILE A 20 -9.42 -14.98 -11.64
C ILE A 20 -9.40 -14.55 -10.15
N ILE A 21 -8.38 -13.78 -9.75
CA ILE A 21 -8.19 -13.33 -8.37
C ILE A 21 -8.90 -11.99 -8.10
N ASP A 22 -9.81 -11.99 -7.14
CA ASP A 22 -10.61 -10.83 -6.75
C ASP A 22 -9.79 -9.65 -6.21
N THR A 23 -8.69 -9.94 -5.52
CA THR A 23 -7.81 -8.94 -4.92
C THR A 23 -6.39 -9.47 -4.74
N ALA A 24 -5.42 -8.57 -4.75
CA ALA A 24 -4.04 -8.86 -4.37
C ALA A 24 -3.53 -7.87 -3.32
N SER A 25 -2.78 -8.38 -2.34
CA SER A 25 -2.02 -7.56 -1.38
C SER A 25 -0.52 -7.73 -1.62
N LEU A 26 0.18 -6.64 -1.94
CA LEU A 26 1.56 -6.66 -2.43
C LEU A 26 2.43 -5.61 -1.73
N GLY A 27 3.72 -5.88 -1.59
CA GLY A 27 4.69 -4.93 -1.02
C GLY A 27 5.16 -3.86 -2.01
N PHE A 28 5.78 -2.80 -1.49
CA PHE A 28 6.45 -1.78 -2.30
C PHE A 28 7.73 -1.24 -1.65
N LEU A 29 8.71 -0.89 -2.50
CA LEU A 29 9.86 -0.07 -2.13
C LEU A 29 9.61 1.41 -2.39
N GLN A 30 9.06 1.74 -3.56
CA GLN A 30 8.74 3.12 -3.94
C GLN A 30 7.36 3.22 -4.56
N VAL A 31 6.68 4.32 -4.28
CA VAL A 31 5.45 4.78 -4.91
C VAL A 31 5.70 6.20 -5.41
N ASP A 32 5.26 6.54 -6.62
CA ASP A 32 5.34 7.92 -7.11
C ASP A 32 3.99 8.64 -7.19
N GLN A 33 4.05 9.94 -7.51
CA GLN A 33 2.89 10.83 -7.63
C GLN A 33 1.80 10.35 -8.60
N ASN A 34 2.15 9.50 -9.58
CA ASN A 34 1.21 8.93 -10.55
C ASN A 34 0.67 7.56 -10.11
N GLY A 35 1.02 7.09 -8.91
CA GLY A 35 0.70 5.75 -8.43
C GLY A 35 1.50 4.65 -9.09
N ASN A 36 2.67 4.95 -9.65
CA ASN A 36 3.55 3.88 -10.11
C ASN A 36 4.22 3.21 -8.93
N VAL A 37 4.46 1.90 -9.04
CA VAL A 37 5.14 1.13 -7.98
C VAL A 37 6.41 0.49 -8.49
N ASN A 38 7.46 0.62 -7.68
CA ASN A 38 8.66 -0.19 -7.73
C ASN A 38 8.66 -1.14 -6.52
N PRO A 39 8.51 -2.47 -6.72
CA PRO A 39 8.36 -3.40 -5.62
C PRO A 39 9.67 -3.87 -5.02
N SER A 40 10.77 -3.82 -5.78
CA SER A 40 11.99 -4.55 -5.39
C SER A 40 13.27 -4.04 -6.03
N TYR A 41 13.23 -3.23 -7.08
CA TYR A 41 14.42 -2.91 -7.86
C TYR A 41 15.22 -1.78 -7.23
N ILE A 42 16.48 -2.05 -6.94
CA ILE A 42 17.43 -1.08 -6.37
C ILE A 42 18.66 -1.05 -7.28
N PRO A 43 19.20 0.13 -7.65
CA PRO A 43 20.44 0.22 -8.42
C PRO A 43 21.56 -0.62 -7.79
N GLY A 44 22.23 -1.44 -8.60
CA GLY A 44 23.32 -2.31 -8.12
C GLY A 44 22.88 -3.59 -7.39
N LYS A 45 21.57 -3.85 -7.23
CA LYS A 45 21.04 -5.13 -6.76
C LYS A 45 20.07 -5.71 -7.79
N LEU A 46 20.38 -6.89 -8.32
CA LEU A 46 19.55 -7.60 -9.30
C LEU A 46 18.47 -8.42 -8.60
N THR A 47 17.47 -7.75 -8.05
CA THR A 47 16.21 -8.34 -7.62
C THR A 47 15.21 -8.28 -8.78
N GLY A 48 14.79 -9.44 -9.29
CA GLY A 48 13.76 -9.51 -10.32
C GLY A 48 12.37 -9.15 -9.76
N PRO A 49 11.39 -8.89 -10.64
CA PRO A 49 10.01 -8.64 -10.22
C PRO A 49 9.28 -9.87 -9.67
N GLY A 50 9.78 -11.08 -9.95
CA GLY A 50 9.01 -12.31 -9.74
C GLY A 50 7.67 -12.24 -10.46
N GLY A 51 6.61 -12.73 -9.81
CA GLY A 51 5.24 -12.65 -10.32
C GLY A 51 4.52 -11.32 -10.09
N PHE A 52 5.20 -10.29 -9.58
CA PHE A 52 4.55 -9.03 -9.17
C PHE A 52 3.72 -8.37 -10.29
N PRO A 53 4.25 -8.14 -11.52
CA PRO A 53 3.49 -7.46 -12.56
C PRO A 53 2.24 -8.23 -12.95
N VAL A 54 2.38 -9.56 -13.12
CA VAL A 54 1.28 -10.46 -13.49
C VAL A 54 0.16 -10.42 -12.45
N ILE A 55 0.49 -10.48 -11.16
CA ILE A 55 -0.49 -10.43 -10.08
C ILE A 55 -1.16 -9.05 -10.00
N ALA A 56 -0.36 -7.98 -10.01
CA ALA A 56 -0.85 -6.61 -9.86
C ALA A 56 -1.70 -6.15 -11.06
N GLU A 57 -1.36 -6.58 -12.27
CA GLU A 57 -2.10 -6.23 -13.48
C GLU A 57 -3.33 -7.11 -13.69
N GLY A 58 -3.34 -8.36 -13.23
CA GLY A 58 -4.45 -9.28 -13.43
C GLY A 58 -5.67 -8.97 -12.55
N THR A 59 -5.47 -8.59 -11.29
CA THR A 59 -6.59 -8.41 -10.35
C THR A 59 -7.32 -7.06 -10.52
N PRO A 60 -8.66 -7.00 -10.34
CA PRO A 60 -9.39 -5.73 -10.37
C PRO A 60 -9.11 -4.83 -9.15
N ARG A 61 -8.62 -5.38 -8.03
CA ARG A 61 -8.39 -4.64 -6.78
C ARG A 61 -7.02 -4.92 -6.19
N VAL A 62 -6.14 -3.93 -6.19
CA VAL A 62 -4.77 -4.05 -5.71
C VAL A 62 -4.55 -3.22 -4.46
N TYR A 63 -4.06 -3.86 -3.40
CA TYR A 63 -3.70 -3.22 -2.14
C TYR A 63 -2.19 -3.30 -1.94
N PHE A 64 -1.52 -2.17 -2.08
CA PHE A 64 -0.10 -2.06 -1.79
C PHE A 64 0.10 -1.80 -0.30
N ALA A 65 0.84 -2.65 0.39
CA ALA A 65 1.07 -2.53 1.83
C ALA A 65 2.58 -2.45 2.14
N GLY A 66 2.96 -1.50 2.97
CA GLY A 66 4.35 -1.34 3.37
C GLY A 66 4.53 -0.19 4.35
N THR A 67 5.71 -0.09 4.94
CA THR A 67 6.04 1.06 5.78
C THR A 67 6.07 2.35 4.96
N PHE A 68 5.76 3.48 5.60
CA PHE A 68 5.75 4.79 4.95
C PHE A 68 7.16 5.29 4.59
N THR A 69 8.10 5.11 5.51
CA THR A 69 9.54 5.34 5.32
C THR A 69 10.30 4.01 5.39
N ALA A 70 11.55 4.00 4.95
CA ALA A 70 12.49 2.90 5.14
C ALA A 70 13.71 3.38 5.92
N GLY A 71 14.55 2.43 6.36
CA GLY A 71 15.70 2.71 7.22
C GLY A 71 15.41 2.33 8.68
N LYS A 72 16.31 2.74 9.57
CA LYS A 72 16.15 2.48 11.01
C LYS A 72 15.08 3.41 11.57
N SER A 73 14.08 2.86 12.24
CA SER A 73 12.97 3.60 12.85
C SER A 73 12.60 3.02 14.22
N ASP A 74 12.03 3.85 15.08
CA ASP A 74 11.35 3.47 16.32
C ASP A 74 9.91 4.01 16.25
N ILE A 75 9.00 3.14 15.85
CA ILE A 75 7.58 3.43 15.69
C ILE A 75 6.82 2.40 16.52
N ALA A 76 6.01 2.86 17.46
CA ALA A 76 5.26 2.04 18.38
C ALA A 76 3.77 2.40 18.36
N VAL A 77 2.92 1.47 18.78
CA VAL A 77 1.52 1.76 19.09
C VAL A 77 1.39 1.83 20.61
N GLU A 78 1.00 2.98 21.12
CA GLU A 78 0.88 3.26 22.55
C GLU A 78 -0.44 3.95 22.83
N ASN A 79 -1.19 3.46 23.82
CA ASN A 79 -2.47 4.04 24.23
C ASN A 79 -3.47 4.23 23.08
N GLY A 80 -3.52 3.28 22.14
CA GLY A 80 -4.44 3.35 21.00
C GLY A 80 -4.01 4.30 19.88
N LYS A 81 -2.76 4.79 19.89
CA LYS A 81 -2.24 5.75 18.92
C LYS A 81 -0.88 5.34 18.38
N LEU A 82 -0.58 5.78 17.17
CA LEU A 82 0.75 5.69 16.60
C LEU A 82 1.68 6.70 17.29
N ASN A 83 2.84 6.23 17.75
CA ASN A 83 3.91 7.06 18.29
C ASN A 83 5.19 6.85 17.47
N ILE A 84 5.56 7.87 16.70
CA ILE A 84 6.78 7.89 15.88
C ILE A 84 7.89 8.57 16.71
N ARG A 85 8.70 7.78 17.41
CA ARG A 85 9.79 8.29 18.27
C ARG A 85 11.04 8.61 17.45
N SER A 86 11.31 7.80 16.43
CA SER A 86 12.32 8.07 15.40
C SER A 86 11.82 7.52 14.07
N ASP A 87 11.84 8.34 13.04
CA ASP A 87 11.39 7.93 11.71
C ASP A 87 12.55 7.42 10.86
N GLY A 88 12.23 6.62 9.84
CA GLY A 88 13.17 6.23 8.80
C GLY A 88 13.64 7.44 7.97
N ASP A 89 14.87 7.36 7.46
CA ASP A 89 15.53 8.40 6.66
C ASP A 89 15.36 8.22 5.16
N VAL A 90 14.88 7.06 4.71
CA VAL A 90 14.64 6.77 3.29
C VAL A 90 13.16 7.00 2.96
N LEU A 91 12.89 7.97 2.10
CA LEU A 91 11.54 8.23 1.59
C LEU A 91 11.12 7.17 0.58
N LYS A 92 9.88 6.67 0.71
CA LYS A 92 9.30 5.70 -0.21
C LYS A 92 8.24 6.29 -1.13
N PHE A 93 7.70 7.46 -0.79
CA PHE A 93 6.82 8.24 -1.64
C PHE A 93 7.63 9.32 -2.35
N VAL A 94 8.06 9.01 -3.57
CA VAL A 94 9.07 9.76 -4.33
C VAL A 94 8.47 10.45 -5.56
N ASN A 95 9.13 11.44 -6.14
CA ASN A 95 8.64 12.14 -7.33
C ASN A 95 8.50 11.23 -8.55
N ARG A 96 9.42 10.27 -8.68
CA ARG A 96 9.47 9.29 -9.76
C ARG A 96 10.12 8.01 -9.24
N VAL A 97 9.46 6.88 -9.41
CA VAL A 97 10.05 5.58 -9.07
C VAL A 97 11.25 5.29 -9.95
N TYR A 98 12.24 4.58 -9.41
CA TYR A 98 13.43 4.21 -10.19
C TYR A 98 13.08 3.36 -11.41
N LYS A 99 12.17 2.38 -11.23
CA LYS A 99 11.63 1.58 -12.32
C LYS A 99 10.16 1.26 -12.08
N ILE A 100 9.36 1.44 -13.11
CA ILE A 100 7.92 1.17 -13.09
C ILE A 100 7.71 -0.32 -13.32
N PHE A 101 7.13 -1.02 -12.34
CA PHE A 101 6.65 -2.41 -12.47
C PHE A 101 5.14 -2.52 -12.38
N PHE A 102 4.49 -1.51 -11.81
CA PHE A 102 3.06 -1.28 -11.90
C PHE A 102 2.84 0.18 -12.28
N SER A 103 1.94 0.42 -13.25
CA SER A 103 1.65 1.74 -13.78
C SER A 103 0.28 2.21 -13.33
N GLY A 104 0.24 3.21 -12.44
CA GLY A 104 -1.02 3.78 -11.94
C GLY A 104 -1.91 4.32 -13.06
N LYS A 105 -1.31 4.94 -14.09
CA LYS A 105 -2.04 5.40 -15.28
C LYS A 105 -2.77 4.28 -16.03
N GLN A 106 -2.15 3.09 -16.11
CA GLN A 106 -2.79 1.94 -16.76
C GLN A 106 -3.91 1.39 -15.88
N ALA A 107 -3.68 1.31 -14.56
CA ALA A 107 -4.68 0.87 -13.61
C ALA A 107 -5.96 1.72 -13.68
N MET A 108 -5.83 3.05 -13.79
CA MET A 108 -6.97 3.95 -13.98
C MET A 108 -7.72 3.71 -15.30
N LYS A 109 -7.00 3.42 -16.40
CA LYS A 109 -7.63 3.10 -17.69
C LYS A 109 -8.50 1.83 -17.62
N PHE A 110 -8.09 0.86 -16.80
CA PHE A 110 -8.83 -0.38 -16.57
C PHE A 110 -9.76 -0.31 -15.34
N THR A 111 -10.00 0.90 -14.81
CA THR A 111 -10.90 1.15 -13.67
C THR A 111 -10.60 0.23 -12.47
N LYS A 112 -9.31 -0.05 -12.23
CA LYS A 112 -8.89 -0.84 -11.08
C LYS A 112 -9.04 -0.04 -9.80
N GLU A 113 -9.44 -0.71 -8.72
CA GLU A 113 -9.32 -0.15 -7.38
C GLU A 113 -7.87 -0.33 -6.91
N VAL A 114 -7.20 0.77 -6.57
CA VAL A 114 -5.82 0.72 -6.08
C VAL A 114 -5.70 1.54 -4.80
N ARG A 115 -5.26 0.89 -3.71
CA ARG A 115 -5.01 1.55 -2.43
C ARG A 115 -3.62 1.25 -1.91
N TYR A 116 -3.05 2.19 -1.17
CA TYR A 116 -1.72 2.10 -0.57
C TYR A 116 -1.87 2.24 0.94
N PHE A 117 -1.53 1.20 1.68
CA PHE A 117 -1.64 1.11 3.13
C PHE A 117 -0.25 1.19 3.76
N THR A 118 -0.15 2.03 4.78
CA THR A 118 1.03 2.15 5.64
C THR A 118 0.61 2.11 7.10
N GLU A 119 1.58 2.12 8.00
CA GLU A 119 1.33 2.21 9.44
C GLU A 119 0.71 3.55 9.86
N ARG A 120 0.84 4.61 9.02
CA ARG A 120 0.45 5.98 9.36
C ARG A 120 -0.58 6.64 8.45
N ALA A 121 -0.77 6.11 7.24
CA ALA A 121 -1.63 6.71 6.22
C ALA A 121 -2.16 5.68 5.22
N VAL A 122 -3.34 5.94 4.69
CA VAL A 122 -3.95 5.20 3.60
C VAL A 122 -4.24 6.14 2.43
N PHE A 123 -3.79 5.73 1.24
CA PHE A 123 -4.01 6.47 0.00
C PHE A 123 -4.84 5.66 -0.97
N THR A 124 -5.61 6.34 -1.81
CA THR A 124 -6.31 5.77 -2.96
C THR A 124 -5.78 6.40 -4.23
N LEU A 125 -5.54 5.59 -5.27
CA LEU A 125 -5.22 6.10 -6.59
C LEU A 125 -6.46 6.74 -7.22
N THR A 126 -6.28 7.92 -7.79
CA THR A 126 -7.33 8.64 -8.52
C THR A 126 -6.78 9.15 -9.84
N GLU A 127 -7.66 9.70 -10.69
CA GLU A 127 -7.24 10.36 -11.93
C GLU A 127 -6.28 11.55 -11.68
N ASN A 128 -6.32 12.13 -10.48
CA ASN A 128 -5.48 13.26 -10.06
C ASN A 128 -4.24 12.83 -9.26
N GLY A 129 -3.87 11.54 -9.31
CA GLY A 129 -2.79 10.97 -8.52
C GLY A 129 -3.27 10.41 -7.18
N LEU A 130 -2.36 10.32 -6.21
CA LEU A 130 -2.68 9.78 -4.88
C LEU A 130 -3.55 10.75 -4.08
N ARG A 131 -4.66 10.24 -3.53
CA ARG A 131 -5.48 10.93 -2.54
C ARG A 131 -5.25 10.32 -1.16
N LEU A 132 -4.91 11.13 -0.17
CA LEU A 132 -4.83 10.74 1.23
C LEU A 132 -6.26 10.66 1.80
N ASP A 133 -6.68 9.44 2.17
CA ASP A 133 -8.03 9.15 2.64
C ASP A 133 -8.09 8.92 4.16
N GLU A 134 -7.05 8.32 4.73
CA GLU A 134 -7.00 8.03 6.17
C GLU A 134 -5.61 8.33 6.75
N ILE A 135 -5.57 8.80 8.00
CA ILE A 135 -4.34 8.98 8.81
C ILE A 135 -4.44 8.21 10.13
N ALA A 136 -3.32 7.67 10.63
CA ALA A 136 -3.33 6.97 11.91
C ALA A 136 -3.63 7.93 13.07
N PRO A 137 -4.39 7.50 14.10
CA PRO A 137 -4.53 8.26 15.32
C PRO A 137 -3.16 8.58 15.92
N GLY A 138 -2.88 9.84 16.21
CA GLY A 138 -1.59 10.31 16.74
C GLY A 138 -0.55 10.74 15.70
N ALA A 139 -0.77 10.46 14.41
CA ALA A 139 0.08 10.99 13.35
C ALA A 139 -0.25 12.47 13.05
N ASP A 140 0.78 13.29 12.86
CA ASP A 140 0.64 14.68 12.42
C ASP A 140 0.67 14.78 10.89
N LEU A 141 -0.33 15.44 10.30
CA LEU A 141 -0.47 15.53 8.84
C LEU A 141 0.74 16.19 8.17
N ASP A 142 1.21 17.32 8.70
CA ASP A 142 2.27 18.07 8.06
C ASP A 142 3.64 17.43 8.32
N ARG A 143 3.93 17.04 9.56
CA ARG A 143 5.23 16.49 9.97
C ARG A 143 5.43 15.04 9.54
N ASP A 144 4.45 14.18 9.82
CA ASP A 144 4.63 12.72 9.72
C ASP A 144 4.20 12.15 8.37
N ILE A 145 3.36 12.89 7.63
CA ILE A 145 2.88 12.52 6.29
C ILE A 145 3.50 13.43 5.23
N LEU A 146 3.08 14.70 5.13
CA LEU A 146 3.45 15.58 4.02
C LEU A 146 4.95 15.91 4.01
N GLY A 147 5.57 16.06 5.18
CA GLY A 147 7.01 16.27 5.35
C GLY A 147 7.86 15.03 5.09
N LYS A 148 7.24 13.87 4.83
CA LYS A 148 7.87 12.57 4.58
C LYS A 148 7.59 12.04 3.16
N MET A 149 7.22 12.94 2.26
CA MET A 149 6.97 12.65 0.85
C MET A 149 7.73 13.66 -0.03
N GLU A 150 8.14 13.24 -1.23
CA GLU A 150 8.76 14.17 -2.19
C GLU A 150 7.74 14.95 -3.03
N PHE A 151 6.46 14.59 -2.93
CA PHE A 151 5.33 15.22 -3.61
C PHE A 151 4.17 15.42 -2.64
N ARG A 152 3.24 16.31 -2.97
CA ARG A 152 2.02 16.54 -2.18
C ARG A 152 0.85 15.74 -2.76
N PRO A 153 0.24 14.80 -2.02
CA PRO A 153 -0.96 14.11 -2.44
C PRO A 153 -2.18 15.06 -2.40
N VAL A 154 -3.27 14.67 -3.05
CA VAL A 154 -4.57 15.29 -2.82
C VAL A 154 -5.04 14.90 -1.42
N VAL A 155 -5.34 15.87 -0.56
CA VAL A 155 -5.92 15.56 0.77
C VAL A 155 -7.43 15.45 0.63
N SER A 156 -8.01 14.34 1.09
CA SER A 156 -9.47 14.15 1.06
C SER A 156 -10.17 15.21 1.92
N ARG A 157 -11.32 15.73 1.44
CA ARG A 157 -12.19 16.61 2.23
C ARG A 157 -12.83 15.89 3.41
N GLU A 158 -12.95 14.57 3.29
CA GLU A 158 -13.43 13.67 4.33
C GLU A 158 -12.27 12.84 4.89
N LEU A 159 -11.11 13.48 5.10
CA LEU A 159 -9.97 12.80 5.72
C LEU A 159 -10.40 12.21 7.06
N LYS A 160 -10.25 10.89 7.22
CA LYS A 160 -10.65 10.15 8.42
C LYS A 160 -9.43 9.66 9.18
N GLU A 161 -9.64 9.32 10.43
CA GLU A 161 -8.68 8.48 11.12
C GLU A 161 -8.81 7.03 10.64
N ILE A 162 -7.68 6.33 10.51
CA ILE A 162 -7.67 4.88 10.35
C ILE A 162 -8.40 4.29 11.55
N LEU A 163 -9.23 3.26 11.29
CA LEU A 163 -10.05 2.60 12.29
C LEU A 163 -9.30 2.40 13.63
N PRO A 164 -9.70 3.09 14.73
CA PRO A 164 -8.96 3.08 16.00
C PRO A 164 -8.76 1.68 16.60
N ALA A 165 -9.66 0.74 16.30
CA ALA A 165 -9.53 -0.65 16.74
C ALA A 165 -8.22 -1.31 16.28
N VAL A 166 -7.67 -0.89 15.14
CA VAL A 166 -6.37 -1.36 14.61
C VAL A 166 -5.22 -1.05 15.57
N PHE A 167 -5.36 0.02 16.37
CA PHE A 167 -4.33 0.50 17.31
C PHE A 167 -4.59 0.05 18.76
N SER A 168 -5.69 -0.65 19.03
CA SER A 168 -6.16 -0.90 20.40
C SER A 168 -5.51 -2.09 21.11
N GLY A 169 -4.71 -2.91 20.43
CA GLY A 169 -4.10 -4.14 20.97
C GLY A 169 -5.09 -5.26 21.30
N ASN A 170 -6.39 -4.98 21.28
CA ASN A 170 -7.47 -5.91 21.58
C ASN A 170 -7.96 -6.63 20.32
N ARG A 171 -8.72 -7.72 20.50
CA ARG A 171 -9.41 -8.39 19.38
C ARG A 171 -10.40 -7.43 18.73
N MET A 172 -10.29 -7.25 17.42
CA MET A 172 -11.12 -6.31 16.66
C MET A 172 -12.56 -6.80 16.37
N ASN A 173 -12.89 -8.07 16.65
CA ASN A 173 -14.20 -8.67 16.32
C ASN A 173 -14.63 -8.48 14.84
N LEU A 174 -13.67 -8.63 13.90
CA LEU A 174 -13.86 -8.36 12.46
C LEU A 174 -15.13 -8.96 11.86
N LYS A 175 -15.54 -10.17 12.28
CA LYS A 175 -16.77 -10.80 11.80
C LYS A 175 -18.00 -9.91 12.03
N TYR A 176 -18.14 -9.36 13.24
CA TYR A 176 -19.26 -8.47 13.56
C TYR A 176 -19.20 -7.18 12.73
N MET A 177 -18.00 -6.61 12.58
CA MET A 177 -17.77 -5.40 11.80
C MET A 177 -18.09 -5.58 10.31
N ILE A 178 -17.77 -6.73 9.70
CA ILE A 178 -17.97 -6.90 8.25
C ILE A 178 -19.43 -7.25 7.93
N THR A 179 -20.18 -7.86 8.85
CA THR A 179 -21.56 -8.32 8.57
C THR A 179 -22.66 -7.35 8.99
N HIS A 180 -22.34 -6.23 9.64
CA HIS A 180 -23.33 -5.26 10.17
C HIS A 180 -23.04 -3.79 9.79
N HIS A 181 -22.21 -3.57 8.77
CA HIS A 181 -21.87 -2.26 8.22
C HIS A 181 -22.40 -2.09 6.80
#